data_AF-A0A1I5PMT1-F1
#
_entry.id   AF-A0A1I5PMT1-F1
#
_cell.length_a   1.000
_cell.length_b   1.000
_cell.length_c   1.000
_cell.angle_alpha   90.00
_cell.angle_beta   90.00
_cell.angle_gamma   90.00
#
_symmetry.space_group_name_H-M   'P 1'
#
loop_
_entity.id
_entity.type
_entity.pdbx_description
1 polymer ?
#
loop_
_entity_poly.entity_id
_entity_poly.type
_entity_poly.pdbx_seq_one_letter_code
_entity_poly.pdbx_strand_id
1 'polypeptide(L)' 'MTDDTATRTRQREIASEHLLFKLIEYVEARHPGLLDFLDASLDHLGDPAHDATKDDEGVRDIARRMIVGARKQGTS' A
#
# COMPACT_ATOMS: atom_id res chain seq x y z
N MET A 1 -2.11 -22.78 -18.52
CA MET A 1 -3.26 -21.92 -18.16
C MET A 1 -3.10 -21.30 -16.78
N THR A 2 -2.75 -22.06 -15.73
CA THR A 2 -2.50 -21.52 -14.37
C THR A 2 -1.34 -20.50 -14.32
N ASP A 3 -0.27 -20.72 -15.10
CA ASP A 3 0.85 -19.77 -15.23
C ASP A 3 0.46 -18.41 -15.81
N ASP A 4 -0.54 -18.38 -16.71
CA ASP A 4 -1.00 -17.12 -17.31
C ASP A 4 -1.81 -16.30 -16.28
N THR A 5 -2.61 -16.95 -15.45
CA THR A 5 -3.34 -16.28 -14.36
C THR A 5 -2.38 -15.76 -13.29
N ALA A 6 -1.45 -16.58 -12.80
CA ALA A 6 -0.47 -16.14 -11.80
C ALA A 6 0.41 -14.99 -12.33
N THR A 7 0.84 -15.08 -13.59
CA THR A 7 1.61 -14.01 -14.25
C THR A 7 0.80 -12.72 -14.36
N ARG A 8 -0.46 -12.80 -14.79
CA ARG A 8 -1.33 -11.62 -14.90
C ARG A 8 -1.67 -11.00 -13.55
N THR A 9 -1.84 -11.80 -12.50
CA THR A 9 -2.02 -11.30 -11.13
C THR A 9 -0.81 -10.49 -10.70
N ARG A 10 0.40 -11.05 -10.80
CA ARG A 10 1.64 -10.35 -10.50
C ARG A 10 1.82 -9.07 -11.31
N GLN A 11 1.50 -9.10 -12.61
CA GLN A 11 1.58 -7.91 -13.48
C GLN A 11 0.61 -6.81 -13.04
N ARG A 12 -0.62 -7.18 -12.64
CA ARG A 12 -1.62 -6.23 -12.12
C ARG A 12 -1.18 -5.65 -10.79
N GLU A 13 -0.64 -6.46 -9.88
CA GLU A 13 -0.10 -6.00 -8.60
C GLU A 13 1.00 -4.95 -8.83
N ILE A 14 2.00 -5.26 -9.66
CA ILE A 14 3.09 -4.32 -9.99
C ILE A 14 2.54 -3.03 -10.61
N ALA A 15 1.57 -3.12 -11.54
CA ALA A 15 0.99 -1.95 -12.19
C ALA A 15 0.20 -1.09 -11.20
N SER A 16 -0.62 -1.70 -10.36
CA SER A 16 -1.41 -1.01 -9.34
C SER A 16 -0.53 -0.36 -8.28
N GLU A 17 0.50 -1.05 -7.79
CA GLU A 17 1.47 -0.47 -6.86
C GLU A 17 2.18 0.73 -7.47
N HIS A 18 2.69 0.62 -8.71
CA HIS A 18 3.38 1.72 -9.38
C HIS A 18 2.50 2.97 -9.49
N LEU A 19 1.25 2.82 -9.94
CA LEU A 19 0.32 3.93 -10.09
C LEU A 19 -0.07 4.54 -8.73
N LEU A 20 -0.27 3.70 -7.70
CA LEU A 20 -0.56 4.17 -6.35
C LEU A 20 0.60 4.97 -5.76
N PHE A 21 1.84 4.48 -5.90
CA PHE A 21 3.03 5.21 -5.44
C PHE A 21 3.17 6.56 -6.13
N LYS A 22 3.01 6.62 -7.46
CA LYS A 22 3.08 7.89 -8.20
C LYS A 22 1.95 8.84 -7.85
N LEU A 23 0.76 8.34 -7.54
CA LEU A 23 -0.34 9.16 -7.04
C LEU A 23 -0.02 9.76 -5.67
N ILE A 24 0.47 8.95 -4.73
CA ILE A 24 0.85 9.41 -3.38
C ILE A 24 1.95 10.47 -3.48
N GLU A 25 2.99 10.22 -4.28
CA GLU A 25 4.09 11.16 -4.53
C GLU A 25 3.58 12.49 -5.12
N TYR A 26 2.71 12.41 -6.13
CA TYR A 26 2.14 13.58 -6.79
C TYR A 26 1.30 14.44 -5.83
N VAL A 27 0.50 13.80 -4.97
CA VAL A 27 -0.36 14.47 -4.00
C VAL A 27 0.48 15.04 -2.87
N GLU A 28 1.39 14.29 -2.27
CA GLU A 28 2.28 14.77 -1.20
C GLU A 28 3.08 16.00 -1.65
N ALA A 29 3.59 16.00 -2.88
CA ALA A 29 4.33 17.14 -3.44
C ALA A 29 3.49 18.42 -3.58
N ARG A 30 2.16 18.30 -3.73
CA ARG A 30 1.23 19.43 -3.89
C ARG A 30 0.49 19.81 -2.61
N HIS A 31 0.25 18.82 -1.77
CA HIS A 31 -0.48 18.89 -0.52
C HIS A 31 0.31 18.09 0.53
N PRO A 32 1.37 18.69 1.10
CA PRO A 32 2.21 18.02 2.09
C PRO A 32 1.40 17.56 3.31
N GLY A 33 1.80 16.42 3.88
CA GLY A 33 1.15 15.83 5.05
C GLY A 33 0.20 14.66 4.74
N LEU A 34 0.04 14.27 3.46
CA LEU A 34 -0.70 13.07 3.09
C LEU A 34 -0.07 11.83 3.75
N LEU A 35 1.26 11.70 3.72
CA LEU A 35 1.95 10.54 4.28
C LEU A 35 1.78 10.42 5.81
N ASP A 36 1.70 11.56 6.52
CA ASP A 36 1.43 11.57 7.96
C ASP A 36 -0.03 11.23 8.25
N PHE A 37 -0.96 11.74 7.43
CA PHE A 37 -2.38 11.39 7.50
C PHE A 37 -2.60 9.89 7.27
N LEU A 38 -1.95 9.30 6.27
CA LEU A 38 -2.04 7.86 6.01
C LEU A 38 -1.47 7.03 7.16
N ASP A 39 -0.35 7.46 7.76
CA ASP A 39 0.26 6.76 8.89
C ASP A 39 -0.64 6.78 10.13
N ALA A 40 -1.26 7.94 10.42
CA ALA A 40 -2.25 8.05 11.49
C ALA A 40 -3.50 7.19 11.24
N SER A 41 -3.88 6.96 9.98
CA SER A 41 -5.06 6.14 9.66
C SER A 41 -4.88 4.64 9.96
N LEU A 42 -3.64 4.16 10.16
CA LEU A 42 -3.36 2.74 10.39
C LEU A 42 -3.98 2.21 11.70
N ASP A 43 -4.20 3.06 12.69
CA ASP A 43 -4.89 2.71 13.94
C ASP A 43 -6.34 2.26 13.71
N HIS A 44 -6.93 2.64 12.57
CA HIS A 44 -8.29 2.26 12.17
C HIS A 44 -8.31 1.14 11.12
N LEU A 45 -7.15 0.65 10.69
CA LEU A 45 -7.04 -0.42 9.72
C LEU A 45 -7.07 -1.79 10.41
N GLY A 46 -7.74 -2.75 9.78
CA GLY A 46 -7.80 -4.14 10.23
C GLY A 46 -8.22 -5.08 9.10
N ASP A 47 -8.04 -6.37 9.32
CA ASP A 47 -8.45 -7.45 8.44
C ASP A 47 -9.94 -7.78 8.66
N PRO A 48 -10.82 -7.64 7.65
CA PRO A 48 -12.23 -7.96 7.77
C PRO A 48 -12.52 -9.47 7.81
N ALA A 49 -11.52 -10.35 7.75
CA ALA A 49 -11.72 -11.78 7.93
C ALA A 49 -12.34 -12.09 9.30
N HIS A 50 -13.22 -13.10 9.34
CA HIS A 50 -13.92 -13.55 10.56
C HIS A 50 -13.53 -14.99 10.95
N ASP A 51 -12.58 -15.58 10.25
CA ASP A 51 -12.10 -16.94 10.48
C ASP A 51 -10.69 -16.93 11.10
N ALA A 52 -10.04 -18.10 11.13
CA ALA A 52 -8.73 -18.27 11.73
C ALA A 52 -7.59 -17.54 11.00
N THR A 53 -7.84 -16.93 9.83
CA THR A 53 -6.81 -16.20 9.09
C THR A 53 -6.81 -14.70 9.38
N LYS A 54 -7.72 -14.20 10.23
CA LYS A 54 -7.76 -12.78 10.59
C LYS A 54 -6.42 -12.30 11.15
N ASP A 55 -5.83 -11.31 10.48
CA ASP A 55 -4.55 -10.71 10.89
C ASP A 55 -4.54 -9.18 10.71
N ASP A 56 -5.07 -8.47 11.71
CA ASP A 56 -5.12 -7.00 11.70
C ASP A 56 -3.71 -6.38 11.62
N GLU A 57 -2.74 -6.94 12.34
CA GLU A 57 -1.39 -6.38 12.36
C GLU A 57 -0.64 -6.68 11.06
N GLY A 58 -0.84 -7.86 10.46
CA GLY A 58 -0.28 -8.16 9.15
C GLY A 58 -0.71 -7.15 8.08
N VAL A 59 -1.99 -6.75 8.08
CA VAL A 59 -2.50 -5.70 7.19
C VAL A 59 -1.85 -4.34 7.49
N ARG A 60 -1.72 -3.95 8.76
CA ARG A 60 -1.05 -2.71 9.16
C ARG A 60 0.43 -2.69 8.80
N ASP A 61 1.12 -3.80 8.96
CA ASP A 61 2.55 -3.94 8.64
C ASP A 61 2.81 -3.77 7.14
N ILE A 62 1.95 -4.33 6.30
CA ILE A 62 2.02 -4.12 4.84
C ILE A 62 1.84 -2.64 4.52
N ALA A 63 0.81 -2.00 5.08
CA ALA A 63 0.53 -0.58 4.84
C ALA A 63 1.69 0.32 5.33
N ARG A 64 2.24 0.06 6.52
CA ARG A 64 3.39 0.77 7.08
C ARG A 64 4.62 0.69 6.17
N ARG A 65 4.90 -0.48 5.59
CA ARG A 65 6.00 -0.66 4.62
C ARG A 65 5.78 0.14 3.33
N MET A 66 4.54 0.24 2.85
CA MET A 66 4.20 1.08 1.70
C MET A 66 4.46 2.56 2.00
N ILE A 67 4.03 3.06 3.16
CA ILE A 67 4.27 4.45 3.59
C ILE A 67 5.78 4.74 3.68
N VAL A 68 6.55 3.85 4.31
CA VAL A 68 8.02 3.96 4.35
C VAL A 68 8.64 3.99 2.95
N GLY A 69 8.14 3.16 2.04
CA GLY A 69 8.57 3.14 0.64
C GLY A 69 8.28 4.44 -0.10
N ALA A 70 7.10 5.04 0.12
CA ALA A 70 6.72 6.31 -0.47
C ALA A 70 7.58 7.48 0.04
N ARG A 71 7.85 7.53 1.35
CA ARG A 71 8.74 8.54 1.96
C ARG A 71 10.15 8.53 1.37
N LYS A 72 10.70 7.34 1.09
CA LYS A 72 12.04 7.19 0.48
C LYS A 72 12.09 7.67 -0.97
N GLN A 73 11.01 7.49 -1.73
CA GLN A 73 10.95 7.86 -3.15
C GLN A 73 10.76 9.37 -3.36
N GLY A 74 10.06 10.07 -2.46
CA GLY A 74 9.85 11.52 -2.53
C GLY A 74 11.09 12.40 -2.28
N THR A 75 12.27 11.80 -2.07
CA THR A 75 13.54 12.52 -1.81
C THR A 75 14.50 12.47 -3.01
N SER A 76 14.03 12.16 -4.21
CA SER A 76 14.84 12.16 -5.45
C SER A 76 14.54 13.33 -6.36
#